data_AF-A0A3S9PA35-F1
#
_entry.id   AF-A0A3S9PA35-F1
#
_cell.length_a   1.000
_cell.length_b   1.000
_cell.length_c   1.000
_cell.angle_alpha   90.00
_cell.angle_beta   90.00
_cell.angle_gamma   90.00
#
_symmetry.space_group_name_H-M   'P 1'
#
loop_
_entity.id
_entity.type
_entity.pdbx_description
1 polymer ?
#
loop_
_entity_poly.entity_id
_entity_poly.type
_entity_poly.pdbx_seq_one_letter_code
_entity_poly.pdbx_strand_id
1 'polypeptide(L)'
;MKKLQIFLLFLGVLISSLSFAQNVKQNKSANWGNRHVKSSSKGGKPENAIGYISEGNLAAFSDKDSLFLEALTPELKALGITTSEWEGIQNKLRTSWTLTKKSTFKKAIDELNKEVFSNHNCIAVYAEYGGKGGQKAMTVYSKETWDLLPN
;
A
#
# COMPACT_ATOMS: atom_id res chain seq x y z
N MET A 1 -30.28 30.04 30.72
CA MET A 1 -29.77 28.65 30.86
C MET A 1 -29.90 27.77 29.60
N LYS A 2 -30.75 28.07 28.60
CA LYS A 2 -30.90 27.22 27.39
C LYS A 2 -29.76 27.34 26.34
N LYS A 3 -29.01 28.44 26.30
CA LYS A 3 -27.97 28.68 25.27
C LYS A 3 -26.65 27.91 25.51
N LEU A 4 -26.34 27.56 26.76
CA LEU A 4 -25.10 26.86 27.11
C LEU A 4 -25.16 25.35 26.75
N GLN A 5 -26.35 24.74 26.84
CA GLN A 5 -26.53 23.33 26.48
C GLN A 5 -26.51 23.09 24.97
N ILE A 6 -26.95 24.06 24.15
CA ILE A 6 -26.92 23.95 22.68
C ILE A 6 -25.47 24.01 22.16
N PHE A 7 -24.60 24.83 22.79
CA PHE A 7 -23.19 24.93 22.39
C PHE A 7 -22.40 23.66 22.68
N LEU A 8 -22.69 22.97 23.79
CA LEU A 8 -22.08 21.69 24.15
C LEU A 8 -22.51 20.54 23.23
N LEU A 9 -23.75 20.56 22.74
CA LEU A 9 -24.25 19.60 21.75
C LEU A 9 -23.56 19.74 20.38
N PHE A 10 -23.30 20.97 19.93
CA PHE A 10 -22.56 21.20 18.68
C PHE A 10 -21.08 20.86 18.77
N LEU A 11 -20.45 21.06 19.95
CA LEU A 11 -19.04 20.69 20.16
C LEU A 11 -18.85 19.16 20.22
N GLY A 12 -19.80 18.43 20.83
CA GLY A 12 -19.77 16.96 20.89
C GLY A 12 -19.92 16.29 19.52
N VAL A 13 -20.76 16.84 18.65
CA VAL A 13 -20.98 16.30 17.29
C VAL A 13 -19.73 16.52 16.41
N LEU A 14 -19.05 17.66 16.53
CA LEU A 14 -17.81 17.94 15.79
C LEU A 14 -16.68 16.98 16.19
N ILE A 15 -16.49 16.68 17.47
CA ILE A 15 -15.43 15.77 17.94
C ILE A 15 -15.71 14.33 17.48
N SER A 16 -16.98 13.88 17.50
CA SER A 16 -17.33 12.54 17.03
C SER A 16 -17.14 12.34 15.52
N SER A 17 -17.19 13.39 14.70
CA SER A 17 -17.01 13.27 13.24
C SER A 17 -15.53 13.30 12.79
N LEU A 18 -14.63 13.87 13.60
CA LEU A 18 -13.19 13.91 13.33
C LEU A 18 -12.46 12.62 13.74
N SER A 19 -13.01 11.85 14.68
CA SER A 19 -12.38 10.61 15.17
C SER A 19 -12.70 9.36 14.33
N PHE A 20 -13.66 9.42 13.40
CA PHE A 20 -14.07 8.25 12.61
C PHE A 20 -13.26 8.02 11.32
N ALA A 21 -12.32 8.92 10.98
CA ALA A 21 -11.48 8.76 9.78
C ALA A 21 -10.20 7.94 10.00
N GLN A 22 -9.84 7.58 11.24
CA GLN A 22 -8.47 7.15 11.56
C GLN A 22 -8.24 5.64 11.75
N ASN A 23 -9.22 4.75 11.58
CA ASN A 23 -8.96 3.31 11.71
C ASN A 23 -9.80 2.46 10.76
N VAL A 24 -9.70 2.71 9.45
CA VAL A 24 -10.08 1.68 8.48
C VAL A 24 -9.05 0.55 8.60
N LYS A 25 -9.32 -0.43 9.48
CA LYS A 25 -8.50 -1.63 9.61
C LYS A 25 -8.41 -2.29 8.23
N GLN A 26 -7.20 -2.47 7.76
CA GLN A 26 -6.94 -3.11 6.49
C GLN A 26 -7.42 -4.56 6.53
N ASN A 27 -8.05 -5.01 5.46
CA ASN A 27 -8.65 -6.34 5.35
C ASN A 27 -8.00 -7.09 4.18
N LYS A 28 -7.85 -8.42 4.29
CA LYS A 28 -7.27 -9.29 3.26
C LYS A 28 -8.08 -9.35 1.95
N SER A 29 -9.41 -9.22 1.99
CA SER A 29 -10.31 -9.34 0.82
C SER A 29 -10.50 -8.03 0.02
N ALA A 30 -9.69 -7.02 0.31
CA ALA A 30 -9.82 -5.69 -0.26
C ALA A 30 -9.48 -5.61 -1.76
N ASN A 31 -10.39 -5.05 -2.57
CA ASN A 31 -10.18 -4.94 -4.02
C ASN A 31 -10.10 -3.51 -4.58
N TRP A 32 -10.60 -2.46 -3.90
CA TRP A 32 -10.61 -1.03 -4.36
C TRP A 32 -10.52 -0.02 -3.18
N GLY A 33 -9.82 1.13 -3.33
CA GLY A 33 -9.75 2.25 -2.36
C GLY A 33 -8.37 2.48 -1.70
N ASN A 34 -8.29 3.23 -0.58
CA ASN A 34 -7.06 3.44 0.25
C ASN A 34 -6.52 2.13 0.88
N ARG A 35 -6.72 0.97 0.26
CA ARG A 35 -6.41 -0.33 0.86
C ARG A 35 -5.05 -0.75 0.36
N HIS A 36 -4.21 -1.13 1.31
CA HIS A 36 -2.79 -1.36 1.08
C HIS A 36 -2.04 -0.07 0.67
N VAL A 37 -2.61 1.12 0.92
CA VAL A 37 -1.92 2.42 0.86
C VAL A 37 -2.40 3.33 1.99
N LYS A 38 -1.66 4.38 2.36
CA LYS A 38 -2.11 5.36 3.38
C LYS A 38 -3.31 6.20 2.93
N SER A 39 -3.37 6.53 1.65
CA SER A 39 -4.43 7.34 1.05
C SER A 39 -4.58 6.99 -0.42
N SER A 40 -5.81 6.95 -0.94
CA SER A 40 -6.07 6.81 -2.37
C SER A 40 -5.42 7.97 -3.09
N SER A 41 -5.70 9.22 -2.73
CA SER A 41 -5.17 10.38 -3.48
C SER A 41 -3.66 10.59 -3.38
N LYS A 42 -3.03 10.21 -2.27
CA LYS A 42 -1.61 10.52 -1.99
C LYS A 42 -0.68 9.30 -1.97
N GLY A 43 -1.22 8.09 -2.09
CA GLY A 43 -0.44 6.85 -1.99
C GLY A 43 0.29 6.70 -0.65
N GLY A 44 1.27 5.79 -0.63
CA GLY A 44 2.24 5.64 0.45
C GLY A 44 2.10 4.37 1.28
N LYS A 45 3.22 3.95 1.89
CA LYS A 45 3.33 2.76 2.74
C LYS A 45 2.36 2.82 3.95
N PRO A 46 1.38 1.90 4.07
CA PRO A 46 0.59 1.72 5.29
C PRO A 46 1.47 1.50 6.52
N GLU A 47 0.99 1.87 7.71
CA GLU A 47 1.77 1.73 8.95
C GLU A 47 2.11 0.29 9.29
N ASN A 48 1.19 -0.63 9.00
CA ASN A 48 1.36 -2.06 9.19
C ASN A 48 2.13 -2.76 8.05
N ALA A 49 2.48 -2.04 6.97
CA ALA A 49 3.31 -2.57 5.89
C ALA A 49 4.80 -2.33 6.21
N ILE A 50 5.61 -3.36 6.00
CA ILE A 50 7.07 -3.30 6.15
C ILE A 50 7.77 -2.87 4.86
N GLY A 51 7.07 -2.93 3.72
CA GLY A 51 7.58 -2.47 2.42
C GLY A 51 6.49 -1.80 1.58
N TYR A 52 6.93 -0.95 0.64
CA TYR A 52 6.07 -0.27 -0.32
C TYR A 52 6.88 0.09 -1.56
N ILE A 53 6.32 -0.17 -2.75
CA ILE A 53 6.88 0.24 -4.03
C ILE A 53 5.73 0.77 -4.90
N SER A 54 5.90 1.92 -5.54
CA SER A 54 4.87 2.52 -6.37
C SER A 54 5.38 2.91 -7.74
N GLU A 55 4.46 3.07 -8.69
CA GLU A 55 4.82 3.57 -10.03
C GLU A 55 5.36 5.02 -9.99
N GLY A 56 5.22 5.74 -8.87
CA GLY A 56 5.68 7.12 -8.73
C GLY A 56 4.63 8.15 -9.20
N ASN A 57 5.00 9.42 -9.17
CA ASN A 57 4.11 10.49 -9.64
C ASN A 57 4.18 10.62 -11.17
N LEU A 58 3.04 10.89 -11.81
CA LEU A 58 2.94 11.09 -13.26
C LEU A 58 3.51 9.92 -14.10
N ALA A 59 3.45 8.68 -13.61
CA ALA A 59 4.01 7.49 -14.25
C ALA A 59 3.64 7.31 -15.74
N ALA A 60 2.45 7.78 -16.15
CA ALA A 60 2.02 7.77 -17.56
C ALA A 60 2.88 8.64 -18.51
N PHE A 61 3.61 9.61 -17.96
CA PHE A 61 4.45 10.57 -18.67
C PHE A 61 5.94 10.42 -18.32
N SER A 62 6.27 9.50 -17.43
CA SER A 62 7.63 9.29 -16.93
C SER A 62 8.33 8.19 -17.72
N ASP A 63 9.66 8.28 -17.77
CA ASP A 63 10.48 7.20 -18.32
C ASP A 63 10.32 5.94 -17.47
N LYS A 64 10.26 4.79 -18.12
CA LYS A 64 10.02 3.49 -17.45
C LYS A 64 11.05 3.22 -16.34
N ASP A 65 12.29 3.64 -16.53
CA ASP A 65 13.38 3.46 -15.56
C ASP A 65 13.25 4.33 -14.31
N SER A 66 12.41 5.36 -14.35
CA SER A 66 12.11 6.21 -13.20
C SER A 66 10.97 5.69 -12.31
N LEU A 67 10.36 4.55 -12.68
CA LEU A 67 9.27 3.92 -11.93
C LEU A 67 9.82 2.92 -10.90
N PHE A 68 9.10 2.75 -9.78
CA PHE A 68 9.38 1.72 -8.76
C PHE A 68 10.77 1.87 -8.13
N LEU A 69 11.06 3.06 -7.59
CA LEU A 69 12.38 3.44 -7.08
C LEU A 69 12.51 3.39 -5.56
N GLU A 70 11.45 3.01 -4.84
CA GLU A 70 11.48 2.97 -3.38
C GLU A 70 12.58 2.03 -2.86
N ALA A 71 13.38 2.53 -1.94
CA ALA A 71 14.52 1.80 -1.38
C ALA A 71 14.08 0.60 -0.53
N LEU A 72 14.97 -0.40 -0.43
CA LEU A 72 14.81 -1.52 0.47
C LEU A 72 14.73 -1.00 1.92
N THR A 73 13.68 -1.38 2.63
CA THR A 73 13.47 -0.95 4.02
C THR A 73 14.33 -1.75 4.99
N PRO A 74 14.71 -1.18 6.15
CA PRO A 74 15.41 -1.91 7.20
C PRO A 74 14.68 -3.17 7.66
N GLU A 75 13.35 -3.14 7.72
CA GLU A 75 12.50 -4.25 8.15
C GLU A 75 12.55 -5.43 7.17
N LEU A 76 12.50 -5.15 5.87
CA LEU A 76 12.66 -6.18 4.84
C LEU A 76 14.08 -6.76 4.84
N LYS A 77 15.09 -5.91 5.05
CA LYS A 77 16.49 -6.35 5.19
C LYS A 77 16.68 -7.24 6.41
N ALA A 78 16.01 -6.94 7.53
CA ALA A 78 16.04 -7.76 8.74
C ALA A 78 15.41 -9.15 8.53
N LEU A 79 14.46 -9.27 7.59
CA LEU A 79 13.88 -10.57 7.16
C LEU A 79 14.74 -11.30 6.11
N GLY A 80 15.92 -10.76 5.79
CA GLY A 80 16.91 -11.40 4.93
C GLY A 80 16.77 -11.05 3.45
N ILE A 81 15.86 -10.15 3.05
CA ILE A 81 15.81 -9.67 1.66
C ILE A 81 17.06 -8.86 1.38
N THR A 82 17.77 -9.24 0.33
CA THR A 82 19.00 -8.58 -0.11
C THR A 82 18.70 -7.40 -1.03
N THR A 83 19.68 -6.50 -1.18
CA THR A 83 19.60 -5.41 -2.15
C THR A 83 19.39 -5.93 -3.58
N SER A 84 20.09 -7.02 -3.95
CA SER A 84 19.98 -7.60 -5.29
C SER A 84 18.58 -8.18 -5.56
N GLU A 85 17.97 -8.85 -4.59
CA GLU A 85 16.58 -9.32 -4.73
C GLU A 85 15.61 -8.14 -4.84
N TRP A 86 15.85 -7.07 -4.08
CA TRP A 86 15.02 -5.87 -4.14
C TRP A 86 15.09 -5.17 -5.51
N GLU A 87 16.29 -5.03 -6.07
CA GLU A 87 16.48 -4.52 -7.44
C GLU A 87 15.79 -5.42 -8.47
N GLY A 88 15.87 -6.74 -8.30
CA GLY A 88 15.15 -7.72 -9.11
C GLY A 88 13.62 -7.56 -9.03
N ILE A 89 13.09 -7.35 -7.82
CA ILE A 89 11.68 -7.03 -7.58
C ILE A 89 11.28 -5.75 -8.33
N GLN A 90 12.03 -4.65 -8.16
CA GLN A 90 11.76 -3.39 -8.83
C GLN A 90 11.75 -3.55 -10.35
N ASN A 91 12.73 -4.27 -10.90
CA ASN A 91 12.80 -4.53 -12.33
C ASN A 91 11.63 -5.39 -12.84
N LYS A 92 11.21 -6.42 -12.10
CA LYS A 92 10.06 -7.26 -12.48
C LYS A 92 8.75 -6.48 -12.47
N LEU A 93 8.54 -5.63 -11.46
CA LEU A 93 7.40 -4.72 -11.41
C LEU A 93 7.41 -3.73 -12.58
N ARG A 94 8.57 -3.09 -12.84
CA ARG A 94 8.77 -2.15 -13.94
C ARG A 94 8.48 -2.79 -15.28
N THR A 95 9.10 -3.93 -15.59
CA THR A 95 8.91 -4.64 -16.87
C THR A 95 7.46 -5.06 -17.09
N SER A 96 6.78 -5.50 -16.03
CA SER A 96 5.36 -5.92 -16.04
C SER A 96 4.36 -4.77 -16.00
N TRP A 97 4.83 -3.54 -15.77
CA TRP A 97 3.98 -2.37 -15.70
C TRP A 97 3.55 -1.90 -17.08
N THR A 98 2.25 -1.62 -17.18
CA THR A 98 1.64 -0.86 -18.28
C THR A 98 0.55 0.02 -17.68
N LEU A 99 0.19 1.09 -18.40
CA LEU A 99 -0.85 2.00 -17.93
C LEU A 99 -2.19 1.29 -17.71
N THR A 100 -2.60 0.44 -18.65
CA THR A 100 -3.97 -0.12 -18.69
C THR A 100 -4.09 -1.55 -18.14
N LYS A 101 -3.03 -2.37 -18.15
CA LYS A 101 -3.15 -3.81 -17.80
C LYS A 101 -2.72 -4.08 -16.36
N LYS A 102 -3.67 -3.95 -15.42
CA LYS A 102 -3.46 -4.32 -14.01
C LYS A 102 -3.22 -5.81 -13.77
N SER A 103 -3.76 -6.69 -14.62
CA SER A 103 -3.64 -8.14 -14.47
C SER A 103 -2.20 -8.62 -14.59
N THR A 104 -1.42 -8.06 -15.53
CA THR A 104 0.00 -8.38 -15.70
C THR A 104 0.81 -7.98 -14.47
N PHE A 105 0.52 -6.80 -13.92
CA PHE A 105 1.19 -6.32 -12.71
C PHE A 105 0.84 -7.18 -11.48
N LYS A 106 -0.44 -7.55 -11.30
CA LYS A 106 -0.86 -8.49 -10.25
C LYS A 106 -0.17 -9.85 -10.38
N LYS A 107 -0.11 -10.40 -11.60
CA LYS A 107 0.57 -11.67 -11.86
C LYS A 107 2.06 -11.61 -11.48
N ALA A 108 2.73 -10.49 -11.76
CA ALA A 108 4.12 -10.31 -11.37
C ALA A 108 4.29 -10.32 -9.84
N ILE A 109 3.37 -9.71 -9.08
CA ILE A 109 3.36 -9.78 -7.62
C ILE A 109 3.14 -11.23 -7.14
N ASP A 110 2.22 -11.98 -7.76
CA ASP A 110 1.98 -13.39 -7.42
C ASP A 110 3.20 -14.28 -7.68
N GLU A 111 3.95 -14.01 -8.75
CA GLU A 111 5.21 -14.68 -9.05
C GLU A 111 6.30 -14.32 -8.03
N LEU A 112 6.47 -13.02 -7.72
CA LEU A 112 7.41 -12.56 -6.69
C LEU A 112 7.10 -13.13 -5.30
N ASN A 113 5.82 -13.35 -4.99
CA ASN A 113 5.42 -14.03 -3.75
C ASN A 113 5.95 -15.45 -3.65
N LYS A 114 6.03 -16.18 -4.77
CA LYS A 114 6.54 -17.56 -4.82
C LYS A 114 8.07 -17.62 -4.93
N GLU A 115 8.65 -16.68 -5.67
CA GLU A 115 10.08 -16.66 -6.00
C GLU A 115 10.91 -16.05 -4.87
N VAL A 116 10.40 -15.01 -4.20
CA VAL A 116 11.15 -14.22 -3.23
C VAL A 116 10.42 -14.16 -1.89
N PHE A 117 9.24 -13.53 -1.81
CA PHE A 117 8.66 -13.15 -0.51
C PHE A 117 8.32 -14.34 0.39
N SER A 118 7.89 -15.48 -0.16
CA SER A 118 7.62 -16.70 0.63
C SER A 118 8.84 -17.22 1.37
N ASN A 119 10.05 -17.06 0.79
CA ASN A 119 11.30 -17.50 1.40
C ASN A 119 11.71 -16.63 2.59
N HIS A 120 11.16 -15.42 2.68
CA HIS A 120 11.44 -14.43 3.73
C HIS A 120 10.27 -14.20 4.68
N ASN A 121 9.30 -15.14 4.76
CA ASN A 121 8.08 -15.01 5.56
C ASN A 121 7.34 -13.69 5.30
N CYS A 122 7.32 -13.24 4.04
CA CYS A 122 6.68 -12.02 3.60
C CYS A 122 5.50 -12.33 2.67
N ILE A 123 4.54 -11.41 2.62
CA ILE A 123 3.44 -11.41 1.66
C ILE A 123 3.41 -10.04 1.01
N ALA A 124 3.55 -10.01 -0.31
CA ALA A 124 3.35 -8.83 -1.12
C ALA A 124 1.93 -8.82 -1.71
N VAL A 125 1.31 -7.65 -1.74
CA VAL A 125 -0.03 -7.48 -2.29
C VAL A 125 -0.12 -6.27 -3.18
N TYR A 126 -0.97 -6.40 -4.19
CA TYR A 126 -1.32 -5.30 -5.07
C TYR A 126 -2.05 -4.21 -4.30
N ALA A 127 -1.65 -2.97 -4.57
CA ALA A 127 -2.21 -1.77 -3.98
C ALA A 127 -2.51 -0.75 -5.06
N GLU A 128 -3.52 0.11 -4.84
CA GLU A 128 -3.84 1.21 -5.74
C GLU A 128 -3.88 2.55 -5.00
N TYR A 129 -3.40 3.59 -5.69
CA TYR A 129 -3.49 4.98 -5.27
C TYR A 129 -3.88 5.88 -6.46
N GLY A 130 -3.76 7.19 -6.31
CA GLY A 130 -4.40 8.22 -7.13
C GLY A 130 -5.81 8.61 -6.64
N GLY A 131 -6.23 9.85 -6.93
CA GLY A 131 -7.51 10.41 -6.44
C GLY A 131 -8.77 9.67 -6.88
N LYS A 132 -8.68 8.79 -7.88
CA LYS A 132 -9.76 7.91 -8.35
C LYS A 132 -9.40 6.42 -8.25
N GLY A 133 -8.29 6.07 -7.59
CA GLY A 133 -7.64 4.77 -7.73
C GLY A 133 -7.02 4.59 -9.13
N GLY A 134 -6.28 3.50 -9.32
CA GLY A 134 -5.72 3.10 -10.61
C GLY A 134 -4.21 3.29 -10.81
N GLN A 135 -3.53 4.05 -9.95
CA GLN A 135 -2.05 4.07 -9.93
C GLN A 135 -1.56 2.86 -9.15
N LYS A 136 -0.60 2.12 -9.72
CA LYS A 136 -0.22 0.79 -9.23
C LYS A 136 0.88 0.89 -8.18
N ALA A 137 0.68 0.18 -7.10
CA ALA A 137 1.68 -0.01 -6.06
C ALA A 137 1.67 -1.46 -5.59
N MET A 138 2.69 -1.80 -4.81
CA MET A 138 2.82 -3.04 -4.08
C MET A 138 3.15 -2.68 -2.64
N THR A 139 2.49 -3.34 -1.70
CA THR A 139 2.91 -3.33 -0.29
C THR A 139 3.40 -4.70 0.11
N VAL A 140 4.28 -4.71 1.10
CA VAL A 140 4.83 -5.94 1.67
C VAL A 140 4.53 -5.95 3.16
N TYR A 141 4.06 -7.10 3.64
CA TYR A 141 3.77 -7.39 5.03
C TYR A 141 4.60 -8.58 5.48
N SER A 142 5.02 -8.61 6.75
CA SER A 142 5.40 -9.87 7.37
C SER A 142 4.19 -10.80 7.37
N LYS A 143 4.38 -12.11 7.23
CA LYS A 143 3.30 -13.09 7.28
C LYS A 143 2.51 -13.02 8.58
N GLU A 144 3.18 -12.82 9.71
CA GLU A 144 2.55 -12.62 11.02
C GLU A 144 1.55 -11.44 11.02
N THR A 145 2.03 -10.24 10.65
CA THR A 145 1.17 -9.05 10.55
C THR A 145 0.03 -9.23 9.56
N TRP A 146 0.28 -9.93 8.45
CA TRP A 146 -0.74 -10.24 7.46
C TRP A 146 -1.84 -11.13 8.04
N ASP A 147 -1.47 -12.19 8.75
CA ASP A 147 -2.41 -13.17 9.28
C ASP A 147 -3.35 -12.56 10.33
N LEU A 148 -2.90 -11.54 11.06
CA LEU A 148 -3.70 -10.75 12.00
C LEU A 148 -4.72 -9.81 11.34
N LEU A 149 -4.64 -9.58 10.03
CA LEU A 149 -5.62 -8.75 9.34
C LEU A 149 -6.97 -9.46 9.28
N PRO A 150 -8.09 -8.75 9.47
CA PRO A 150 -9.42 -9.28 9.23
C PRO A 150 -9.56 -9.80 7.79
N ASN A 151 -10.32 -10.89 7.64
CA ASN A 151 -10.62 -11.53 6.34
C ASN A 151 -11.69 -10.77 5.55
#